data_AF-A0A1Q5B1S1-F1
#
_entry.id   AF-A0A1Q5B1S1-F1
#
_cell.length_a   1.000
_cell.length_b   1.000
_cell.length_c   1.000
_cell.angle_alpha   90.00
_cell.angle_beta   90.00
_cell.angle_gamma   90.00
#
_symmetry.space_group_name_H-M   'P 1'
#
loop_
_entity.id
_entity.type
_entity.pdbx_description
1 polymer ?
#
loop_
_entity_poly.entity_id
_entity_poly.type
_entity_poly.pdbx_seq_one_letter_code
_entity_poly.pdbx_strand_id
1 'polypeptide(L)'
;MAELGAVVMPEPFGPPAEPPVVDLAPLVGTDRRDGVVITVTERDGTGHAVYEFVDGMKDFSEPLEIDLVPVSATVFAGTGVGAAFSEDYMPVVFSRLEDGTGCVHIGMRCGPKAA
;
A
#
# COMPACT_ATOMS: atom_id res chain seq x y z
N MET A 1 21.46 23.67 -31.99
CA MET A 1 21.79 22.44 -31.24
C MET A 1 21.28 22.64 -29.83
N ALA A 2 20.25 21.90 -29.42
CA ALA A 2 19.68 22.03 -28.09
C ALA A 2 20.31 20.97 -27.19
N GLU A 3 20.97 21.43 -26.13
CA GLU A 3 21.54 20.58 -25.08
C GLU A 3 20.38 19.87 -24.36
N LEU A 4 20.24 18.56 -24.57
CA LEU A 4 19.38 17.73 -23.73
C LEU A 4 20.09 17.64 -22.37
N GLY A 5 19.61 18.41 -21.39
CA GLY A 5 20.12 18.35 -20.02
C GLY A 5 20.16 16.90 -19.55
N ALA A 6 21.25 16.49 -18.91
CA ALA A 6 21.43 15.13 -18.40
C ALA A 6 20.39 14.82 -17.32
N VAL A 7 19.19 14.41 -17.72
CA VAL A 7 18.14 13.93 -16.83
C VAL A 7 18.46 12.48 -16.51
N VAL A 8 18.84 12.23 -15.27
CA VAL A 8 18.96 10.87 -14.73
C VAL A 8 17.60 10.51 -14.14
N MET A 9 17.00 9.43 -14.66
CA MET A 9 15.78 8.88 -14.08
C MET A 9 16.11 8.27 -12.72
N PRO A 10 15.28 8.52 -11.68
CA PRO A 10 15.44 7.81 -10.41
C PRO A 10 15.25 6.31 -10.64
N GLU A 11 15.82 5.52 -9.73
CA GLU A 11 15.58 4.09 -9.70
C GLU A 11 14.08 3.81 -9.48
N PRO A 12 13.55 2.69 -10.02
CA PRO A 12 12.18 2.27 -9.76
C PRO A 12 11.92 2.14 -8.26
N PHE A 13 10.68 2.38 -7.86
CA PHE A 13 10.28 2.21 -6.47
C PHE A 13 10.37 0.74 -6.04
N GLY A 14 10.91 0.50 -4.85
CA GLY A 14 11.03 -0.83 -4.26
C GLY A 14 11.55 -0.79 -2.83
N PRO A 15 11.54 -1.93 -2.13
CA PRO A 15 12.12 -2.02 -0.79
C PRO A 15 13.65 -1.86 -0.84
N PRO A 16 14.27 -1.30 0.22
CA PRO A 16 15.73 -1.28 0.32
C PRO A 16 16.27 -2.70 0.49
N ALA A 17 17.57 -2.90 0.23
CA ALA A 17 18.23 -4.21 0.38
C ALA A 17 18.08 -4.80 1.79
N GLU A 18 18.01 -3.94 2.81
CA GLU A 18 17.76 -4.30 4.20
C GLU A 18 16.53 -3.53 4.70
N PRO A 19 15.32 -4.11 4.60
CA PRO A 19 14.09 -3.48 5.09
C PRO A 19 14.13 -3.20 6.59
N PRO A 20 13.64 -2.03 7.06
CA PRO A 20 13.55 -1.73 8.48
C PRO A 20 12.52 -2.63 9.18
N VAL A 21 12.76 -2.92 10.45
CA VAL A 21 11.74 -3.52 11.33
C VAL A 21 10.75 -2.42 11.72
N VAL A 22 9.46 -2.67 11.52
CA VAL A 22 8.37 -1.71 11.80
C VAL A 22 7.39 -2.36 12.78
N ASP A 23 6.92 -1.58 13.76
CA ASP A 23 5.78 -1.99 14.60
C ASP A 23 4.48 -1.94 13.76
N LEU A 24 3.93 -3.10 13.47
CA LEU A 24 2.73 -3.25 12.64
C LEU A 24 1.43 -3.10 13.43
N ALA A 25 1.47 -3.19 14.77
CA ALA A 25 0.28 -3.18 15.61
C ALA A 25 -0.63 -1.96 15.37
N PRO A 26 -0.12 -0.72 15.15
CA PRO A 26 -0.97 0.44 14.85
C PRO A 26 -1.62 0.40 13.47
N LEU A 27 -1.07 -0.41 12.54
CA LEU A 27 -1.50 -0.47 11.15
C LEU A 27 -2.59 -1.53 10.94
N VAL A 28 -2.56 -2.60 11.73
CA VAL A 28 -3.55 -3.69 11.71
C VAL A 28 -4.98 -3.17 11.86
N GLY A 29 -5.92 -3.79 11.14
CA GLY A 29 -7.34 -3.48 11.17
C GLY A 29 -7.93 -3.31 9.79
N THR A 30 -9.13 -2.73 9.73
CA THR A 30 -9.87 -2.56 8.48
C THR A 30 -9.97 -1.09 8.12
N ASP A 31 -9.64 -0.79 6.89
CA ASP A 31 -9.72 0.53 6.27
C ASP A 31 -10.72 0.47 5.12
N ARG A 32 -11.62 1.44 5.01
CA ARG A 32 -12.74 1.38 4.06
C ARG A 32 -12.95 2.69 3.32
N ARG A 33 -13.23 2.57 2.03
CA ARG A 33 -13.75 3.65 1.18
C ARG A 33 -14.80 3.08 0.24
N ASP A 34 -15.51 3.95 -0.48
CA ASP A 34 -16.50 3.50 -1.46
C ASP A 34 -15.87 2.54 -2.47
N GLY A 35 -16.48 1.36 -2.61
CA GLY A 35 -16.05 0.31 -3.53
C GLY A 35 -14.92 -0.59 -3.03
N VAL A 36 -14.28 -0.33 -1.88
CA VAL A 36 -13.12 -1.10 -1.41
C VAL A 36 -13.05 -1.22 0.12
N VAL A 37 -12.78 -2.44 0.60
CA VAL A 37 -12.32 -2.72 1.97
C VAL A 37 -10.89 -3.22 1.92
N ILE A 38 -10.02 -2.68 2.78
CA ILE A 38 -8.62 -3.08 2.92
C ILE A 38 -8.45 -3.61 4.34
N THR A 39 -8.06 -4.87 4.48
CA THR A 39 -7.81 -5.50 5.79
C THR A 39 -6.33 -5.73 5.97
N VAL A 40 -5.71 -5.04 6.92
CA VAL A 40 -4.29 -5.16 7.26
C VAL A 40 -4.14 -6.12 8.43
N THR A 41 -3.24 -7.09 8.29
CA THR A 41 -2.91 -8.10 9.29
C THR A 41 -1.40 -8.26 9.42
N GLU A 42 -0.96 -8.82 10.54
CA GLU A 42 0.41 -9.28 10.73
C GLU A 42 0.42 -10.81 10.73
N ARG A 43 1.32 -11.43 9.96
CA ARG A 43 1.56 -12.87 9.96
C ARG A 43 3.06 -13.10 10.06
N ASP A 44 3.49 -13.87 11.05
CA ASP A 44 4.91 -14.18 11.29
C ASP A 44 5.85 -12.95 11.31
N GLY A 45 5.38 -11.82 11.88
CA GLY A 45 6.14 -10.57 11.94
C GLY A 45 6.15 -9.75 10.64
N THR A 46 5.42 -10.18 9.61
CA THR A 46 5.31 -9.52 8.31
C THR A 46 3.91 -8.95 8.10
N GLY A 47 3.82 -7.78 7.48
CA GLY A 47 2.54 -7.14 7.16
C GLY A 47 1.91 -7.76 5.92
N HIS A 48 0.60 -8.00 5.97
CA HIS A 48 -0.19 -8.44 4.83
C HIS A 48 -1.46 -7.58 4.74
N ALA A 49 -1.90 -7.27 3.53
CA ALA A 49 -3.17 -6.60 3.28
C ALA A 49 -4.04 -7.39 2.30
N VAL A 50 -5.32 -7.50 2.61
CA VAL A 50 -6.33 -8.00 1.67
C VAL A 50 -7.09 -6.81 1.12
N TYR A 51 -7.04 -6.61 -0.18
CA TYR A 51 -7.78 -5.56 -0.89
C TYR A 51 -9.01 -6.19 -1.56
N GLU A 52 -10.19 -5.92 -1.02
CA GLU A 52 -11.45 -6.49 -1.48
C GLU A 52 -12.33 -5.42 -2.13
N PHE A 53 -12.89 -5.73 -3.30
CA PHE A 53 -13.87 -4.88 -3.98
C PHE A 53 -15.26 -5.11 -3.40
N VAL A 54 -15.90 -4.04 -2.94
CA VAL A 54 -17.22 -4.08 -2.28
C VAL A 54 -18.21 -3.11 -2.93
N ASP A 55 -19.42 -3.01 -2.39
CA ASP A 55 -20.47 -2.09 -2.85
C ASP A 55 -20.75 -2.24 -4.36
N GLY A 56 -20.81 -1.14 -5.11
CA GLY A 56 -21.00 -1.16 -6.56
C GLY A 56 -19.85 -1.78 -7.36
N MET A 57 -18.72 -2.05 -6.71
CA MET A 57 -17.54 -2.69 -7.30
C MET A 57 -17.46 -4.18 -6.97
N LYS A 58 -18.43 -4.72 -6.23
CA LYS A 58 -18.49 -6.14 -5.91
C LYS A 58 -18.38 -6.98 -7.19
N ASP A 59 -17.62 -8.07 -7.12
CA ASP A 59 -17.35 -9.01 -8.22
C ASP A 59 -16.49 -8.44 -9.37
N PHE A 60 -15.88 -7.26 -9.22
CA PHE A 60 -14.94 -6.70 -10.20
C PHE A 60 -13.67 -7.57 -10.37
N SER A 61 -13.22 -8.17 -9.27
CA SER A 61 -12.07 -9.08 -9.21
C SER A 61 -12.15 -9.92 -7.93
N GLU A 62 -11.47 -11.05 -7.90
CA GLU A 62 -11.14 -11.73 -6.65
C GLU A 62 -10.33 -10.77 -5.73
N PRO A 63 -10.44 -10.90 -4.39
CA PRO A 63 -9.63 -10.12 -3.46
C PRO A 63 -8.14 -10.25 -3.76
N LEU A 64 -7.42 -9.14 -3.64
CA LEU A 64 -5.97 -9.11 -3.87
C LEU A 64 -5.24 -9.29 -2.55
N GLU A 65 -4.41 -10.32 -2.45
CA GLU A 65 -3.52 -10.56 -1.32
C GLU A 65 -2.20 -9.81 -1.56
N ILE A 66 -1.87 -8.87 -0.68
CA ILE A 66 -0.72 -7.98 -0.82
C ILE A 66 0.25 -8.24 0.33
N ASP A 67 1.49 -8.60 0.00
CA ASP A 67 2.58 -8.65 0.97
C ASP A 67 3.17 -7.25 1.14
N LEU A 68 3.40 -6.83 2.38
CA LEU A 68 3.88 -5.48 2.71
C LEU A 68 5.34 -5.53 3.14
N VAL A 69 6.25 -5.15 2.24
CA VAL A 69 7.69 -5.05 2.55
C VAL A 69 8.01 -3.62 3.02
N PRO A 70 8.59 -3.41 4.21
CA PRO A 70 8.88 -2.07 4.71
C PRO A 70 9.87 -1.29 3.84
N VAL A 71 9.52 -0.04 3.51
CA VAL A 71 10.43 0.95 2.90
C VAL A 71 10.82 1.99 3.94
N SER A 72 9.87 2.39 4.79
CA SER A 72 10.06 3.28 5.93
C SER A 72 9.07 2.89 7.05
N ALA A 73 9.02 3.66 8.14
CA ALA A 73 8.08 3.42 9.23
C ALA A 73 6.60 3.45 8.82
N THR A 74 6.26 4.12 7.70
CA THR A 74 4.87 4.27 7.24
C THR A 74 4.67 4.00 5.76
N VAL A 75 5.72 3.62 5.03
CA VAL A 75 5.67 3.32 3.60
C VAL A 75 6.11 1.88 3.38
N PHE A 76 5.32 1.14 2.62
CA PHE A 76 5.58 -0.25 2.29
C PHE A 76 5.52 -0.43 0.77
N ALA A 77 6.37 -1.32 0.26
CA ALA A 77 6.30 -1.84 -1.09
C ALA A 77 5.34 -3.03 -1.07
N GLY A 78 4.11 -2.80 -1.55
CA GLY A 78 3.11 -3.84 -1.73
C GLY A 78 3.45 -4.72 -2.93
N THR A 79 3.47 -6.03 -2.76
CA THR A 79 3.75 -7.01 -3.82
C THR A 79 2.79 -8.20 -3.76
N GLY A 80 2.96 -9.20 -4.63
CA GLY A 80 2.17 -10.43 -4.63
C GLY A 80 0.93 -10.44 -5.54
N VAL A 81 0.56 -9.30 -6.13
CA VAL A 81 -0.66 -9.17 -6.96
C VAL A 81 -0.37 -9.04 -8.47
N GLY A 82 0.89 -9.21 -8.88
CA GLY A 82 1.32 -9.21 -10.28
C GLY A 82 0.85 -8.00 -11.08
N ALA A 83 0.31 -8.23 -12.27
CA ALA A 83 -0.08 -7.20 -13.23
C ALA A 83 -1.15 -6.21 -12.70
N ALA A 84 -1.84 -6.52 -11.59
CA ALA A 84 -2.81 -5.62 -10.99
C ALA A 84 -2.19 -4.29 -10.50
N PHE A 85 -0.88 -4.27 -10.22
CA PHE A 85 -0.17 -3.08 -9.77
C PHE A 85 0.54 -2.28 -10.85
N SER A 86 0.51 -2.73 -12.12
CA SER A 86 1.23 -2.11 -13.26
C SER A 86 2.77 -2.06 -13.13
N GLU A 87 3.32 -2.03 -11.92
CA GLU A 87 4.73 -2.10 -11.53
C GLU A 87 4.98 -3.31 -10.62
N ASP A 88 6.25 -3.67 -10.40
CA ASP A 88 6.64 -4.76 -9.50
C ASP A 88 6.21 -4.51 -8.04
N TYR A 89 6.11 -3.24 -7.66
CA TYR A 89 5.72 -2.79 -6.32
C TYR A 89 4.73 -1.63 -6.38
N MET A 90 3.68 -1.71 -5.57
CA MET A 90 2.75 -0.59 -5.33
C MET A 90 3.08 0.08 -4.01
N PRO A 91 3.25 1.40 -3.98
CA PRO A 91 3.34 2.12 -2.71
C PRO A 91 2.06 1.95 -1.87
N VAL A 92 2.22 1.40 -0.67
CA VAL A 92 1.19 1.34 0.37
C VAL A 92 1.64 2.29 1.49
N VAL A 93 0.92 3.40 1.67
CA VAL A 93 1.33 4.47 2.58
C VAL A 93 0.32 4.61 3.70
N PHE A 94 0.79 4.50 4.93
CA PHE A 94 0.00 4.74 6.13
C PHE A 94 0.18 6.17 6.62
N SER A 95 -0.91 6.81 7.01
CA SER A 95 -0.91 8.18 7.51
C SER A 95 -2.00 8.34 8.59
N ARG A 96 -2.09 9.55 9.14
CA ARG A 96 -3.24 9.99 9.93
C ARG A 96 -3.86 11.22 9.28
N LEU A 97 -5.18 11.27 9.27
CA LEU A 97 -5.95 12.45 8.90
C LEU A 97 -5.84 13.51 10.00
N GLU A 98 -6.30 14.73 9.72
CA GLU A 98 -6.24 15.86 10.66
C GLU A 98 -6.98 15.60 11.99
N ASP A 99 -8.01 14.75 11.97
CA ASP A 99 -8.76 14.32 13.15
C ASP A 99 -8.10 13.16 13.92
N GLY A 100 -6.94 12.68 13.45
CA GLY A 100 -6.19 11.57 14.03
C GLY A 100 -6.58 10.19 13.51
N THR A 101 -7.60 10.08 12.66
CA THR A 101 -8.03 8.81 12.04
C THR A 101 -6.89 8.24 11.20
N GLY A 102 -6.53 6.97 11.41
CA GLY A 102 -5.57 6.29 10.54
C GLY A 102 -6.10 6.19 9.10
N CYS A 103 -5.24 6.26 8.10
CA CYS A 103 -5.61 5.98 6.72
C CYS A 103 -4.51 5.18 6.02
N VAL A 104 -4.91 4.27 5.14
CA VAL A 104 -4.04 3.63 4.16
C VAL A 104 -4.28 4.22 2.76
N HIS A 105 -3.21 4.55 2.06
CA HIS A 105 -3.24 5.03 0.68
C HIS A 105 -2.65 3.97 -0.25
N ILE A 106 -3.42 3.57 -1.26
CA ILE A 106 -2.99 2.63 -2.32
C ILE A 106 -3.44 3.20 -3.66
N GLY A 107 -2.50 3.37 -4.60
CA GLY A 107 -2.77 3.98 -5.91
C GLY A 107 -3.38 5.38 -5.77
N MET A 108 -2.78 6.22 -4.91
CA MET A 108 -3.20 7.60 -4.61
C MET A 108 -4.60 7.78 -4.00
N ARG A 109 -5.24 6.70 -3.52
CA ARG A 109 -6.59 6.75 -2.94
C ARG A 109 -6.54 6.40 -1.45
N CYS A 110 -7.09 7.26 -0.60
CA CYS A 110 -7.18 7.05 0.86
C CYS A 110 -8.37 6.15 1.20
N GLY A 111 -8.12 5.10 1.99
CA GLY A 111 -9.10 4.38 2.78
C GLY A 111 -8.88 4.72 4.25
N PRO A 112 -9.74 5.54 4.89
CA PRO A 112 -9.68 5.76 6.32
C PRO A 112 -9.96 4.46 7.09
N LYS A 113 -9.31 4.30 8.25
CA LYS A 113 -9.56 3.20 9.17
C LYS A 113 -11.01 3.27 9.65
N ALA A 114 -11.71 2.15 9.56
CA ALA A 114 -13.08 2.04 10.04
C ALA A 114 -13.09 2.16 11.57
N ALA A 115 -14.06 2.93 12.09
CA ALA A 115 -14.31 3.08 13.52
C ALA A 115 -14.92 1.82 14.14
#